data_AF-A0A957UN97-F1
#
_entry.id   AF-A0A957UN97-F1
#
_cell.length_a   1.000
_cell.length_b   1.000
_cell.length_c   1.000
_cell.angle_alpha   90.00
_cell.angle_beta   90.00
_cell.angle_gamma   90.00
#
_symmetry.space_group_name_H-M   'P 1'
#
loop_
_entity.id
_entity.type
_entity.pdbx_description
1 polymer ?
#
loop_
_entity_poly.entity_id
_entity_poly.type
_entity_poly.pdbx_seq_one_letter_code
_entity_poly.pdbx_strand_id
1 'polypeptide(L)'
;MKQTLDIYIRARYPLLWVVTPEEARALKEIDELAQDQRKRLMYWSATLGLENPAMPGRHDSSKRDPLSLLSLIIEDKEACIWVLRDFHPFLKDHNVIRRLRETAASLESSNKTIILLGPVLKIPPELEKEITVVDFDLPNAAQLEQKL
;
A
#
# COMPACT_ATOMS: atom_id res chain seq x y z
N MET A 1 0.80 14.34 2.45
CA MET A 1 1.18 12.90 2.47
C MET A 1 2.29 12.58 1.47
N LYS A 2 2.16 12.96 0.20
CA LYS A 2 3.08 12.60 -0.89
C LYS A 2 4.58 12.71 -0.54
N GLN A 3 5.01 13.84 0.04
CA GLN A 3 6.41 14.05 0.43
C GLN A 3 6.91 13.03 1.47
N THR A 4 6.09 12.73 2.48
CA THR A 4 6.42 11.73 3.51
C THR A 4 6.53 10.33 2.90
N LEU A 5 5.57 9.95 2.07
CA LEU A 5 5.64 8.67 1.33
C LEU A 5 6.87 8.62 0.42
N ASP A 6 7.20 9.70 -0.27
CA ASP A 6 8.38 9.76 -1.14
C ASP A 6 9.67 9.42 -0.37
N ILE A 7 9.85 10.03 0.80
CA ILE A 7 10.99 9.78 1.68
C ILE A 7 11.06 8.30 2.07
N TYR A 8 9.96 7.71 2.56
CA TYR A 8 9.93 6.33 3.01
C TYR A 8 10.16 5.33 1.87
N ILE A 9 9.55 5.54 0.70
CA ILE A 9 9.71 4.65 -0.45
C ILE A 9 11.15 4.73 -0.99
N ARG A 10 11.77 5.92 -1.02
CA ARG A 10 13.20 6.07 -1.39
C ARG A 10 14.11 5.40 -0.39
N ALA A 11 13.78 5.48 0.90
CA ALA A 11 14.48 4.80 1.98
C ALA A 11 14.18 3.30 2.08
N ARG A 12 13.43 2.73 1.12
CA ARG A 12 13.10 1.29 1.01
C ARG A 12 12.38 0.73 2.22
N TYR A 13 11.53 1.52 2.85
CA TYR A 13 10.62 0.98 3.86
C TYR A 13 9.65 0.01 3.17
N PRO A 14 9.64 -1.28 3.55
CA PRO A 14 8.95 -2.31 2.79
C PRO A 14 7.44 -2.30 3.00
N LEU A 15 6.98 -1.83 4.17
CA LEU A 15 5.58 -1.86 4.57
C LEU A 15 5.16 -0.53 5.22
N LEU A 16 4.31 0.19 4.50
CA LEU A 16 3.74 1.47 4.91
C LEU A 16 2.25 1.31 5.17
N TRP A 17 1.69 2.03 6.13
CA TRP A 17 0.25 2.09 6.36
C TRP A 17 -0.24 3.53 6.27
N VAL A 18 -1.05 3.81 5.25
CA VAL A 18 -1.73 5.10 5.08
C VAL A 18 -3.14 4.98 5.63
N VAL A 19 -3.43 5.76 6.66
CA VAL A 19 -4.73 5.75 7.36
C VAL A 19 -5.55 6.93 6.89
N THR A 20 -6.62 6.68 6.14
CA THR A 20 -7.48 7.74 5.61
C THR A 20 -8.84 7.22 5.12
N PRO A 21 -9.94 7.96 5.35
CA PRO A 21 -11.22 7.69 4.69
C PRO A 21 -11.26 8.22 3.25
N GLU A 22 -10.34 9.09 2.85
CA GLU A 22 -10.30 9.72 1.52
C GLU A 22 -9.49 8.88 0.52
N GLU A 23 -9.94 7.65 0.26
CA GLU A 23 -9.24 6.69 -0.62
C GLU A 23 -8.87 7.31 -1.97
N ALA A 24 -9.82 7.97 -2.65
CA ALA A 24 -9.57 8.54 -3.97
C ALA A 24 -8.47 9.61 -3.98
N ARG A 25 -8.39 10.44 -2.92
CA ARG A 25 -7.33 11.47 -2.78
C ARG A 25 -5.98 10.82 -2.55
N ALA A 26 -5.92 9.82 -1.68
CA ALA A 26 -4.70 9.08 -1.37
C ALA A 26 -4.17 8.32 -2.60
N LEU A 27 -5.04 7.60 -3.33
CA LEU A 27 -4.66 6.90 -4.55
C LEU A 27 -4.10 7.84 -5.61
N LYS A 28 -4.68 9.04 -5.77
CA LYS A 28 -4.15 10.04 -6.70
C LYS A 28 -2.73 10.47 -6.33
N GLU A 29 -2.48 10.81 -5.07
CA GLU A 29 -1.14 11.18 -4.61
C GLU A 29 -0.13 10.02 -4.73
N ILE A 30 -0.56 8.78 -4.51
CA ILE A 30 0.27 7.57 -4.69
C ILE A 30 0.57 7.33 -6.18
N ASP A 31 -0.39 7.56 -7.08
CA ASP A 31 -0.21 7.40 -8.52
C ASP A 31 0.85 8.37 -9.05
N GLU A 32 0.71 9.66 -8.70
CA GLU A 32 1.72 10.67 -9.03
C GLU A 32 3.10 10.31 -8.46
N LEU A 33 3.15 9.79 -7.23
CA LEU A 33 4.40 9.36 -6.60
C LEU A 33 5.05 8.16 -7.31
N ALA A 34 4.25 7.19 -7.74
CA ALA A 34 4.74 6.04 -8.51
C ALA A 34 5.37 6.49 -9.83
N GLN A 35 4.75 7.45 -10.51
CA GLN A 35 5.28 8.06 -11.73
C GLN A 35 6.60 8.81 -11.46
N ASP A 36 6.64 9.64 -10.43
CA ASP A 36 7.83 10.40 -10.02
C ASP A 36 9.02 9.49 -9.69
N GLN A 37 8.75 8.33 -9.08
CA GLN A 37 9.77 7.33 -8.75
C GLN A 37 10.03 6.29 -9.87
N ARG A 38 9.33 6.39 -11.00
CA ARG A 38 9.39 5.43 -12.12
C ARG A 38 9.18 3.98 -11.67
N LYS A 39 8.27 3.76 -10.73
CA LYS A 39 7.88 2.42 -10.26
C LYS A 39 6.55 2.03 -10.87
N ARG A 40 6.35 0.74 -11.13
CA ARG A 40 5.02 0.22 -11.46
C ARG A 40 4.10 0.39 -10.26
N LEU A 41 2.81 0.54 -10.52
CA LEU A 41 1.79 0.63 -9.48
C LEU A 41 0.81 -0.52 -9.67
N MET A 42 0.49 -1.20 -8.58
CA MET A 42 -0.50 -2.28 -8.57
C MET A 42 -1.46 -2.06 -7.42
N TYR A 43 -2.75 -2.14 -7.71
CA TYR A 43 -3.83 -2.05 -6.71
C TYR A 43 -4.40 -3.42 -6.43
N TRP A 44 -4.80 -3.62 -5.19
CA TRP A 44 -5.48 -4.83 -4.78
C TRP A 44 -6.64 -4.53 -3.85
N SER A 45 -7.71 -5.32 -3.99
CA SER A 45 -8.78 -5.42 -3.00
C SER A 45 -9.30 -6.85 -2.95
N ALA A 46 -9.90 -7.23 -1.83
CA ALA A 46 -10.51 -8.55 -1.67
C ALA A 46 -11.68 -8.81 -2.65
N THR A 47 -12.33 -7.76 -3.14
CA THR A 47 -13.52 -7.84 -4.00
C THR A 47 -13.17 -7.90 -5.49
N LEU A 48 -12.17 -7.14 -5.93
CA LEU A 48 -11.78 -7.07 -7.34
C LEU A 48 -10.55 -7.95 -7.67
N GLY A 49 -9.71 -8.24 -6.68
CA GLY A 49 -8.41 -8.86 -6.89
C GLY A 49 -7.36 -7.84 -7.31
N LEU A 50 -6.44 -8.25 -8.18
CA LEU A 50 -5.31 -7.43 -8.62
C LEU A 50 -5.69 -6.55 -9.82
N GLU A 51 -5.22 -5.31 -9.82
CA GLU A 51 -5.49 -4.31 -10.86
C GLU A 51 -4.24 -3.51 -11.16
N ASN A 52 -4.00 -3.23 -12.44
CA ASN A 52 -2.98 -2.28 -12.87
C ASN A 52 -3.67 -0.98 -13.32
N PRO A 53 -3.52 0.15 -12.61
CA PRO A 53 -4.15 1.41 -12.99
C PRO A 53 -3.73 1.94 -14.37
N ALA A 54 -2.56 1.54 -14.89
CA ALA A 54 -2.14 1.88 -16.25
C ALA A 54 -2.93 1.11 -17.34
N MET A 55 -3.65 0.05 -16.96
CA MET A 55 -4.53 -0.73 -17.84
C MET A 55 -5.93 -0.85 -17.20
N PRO A 56 -6.70 0.27 -17.16
CA PRO A 56 -7.97 0.32 -16.45
C PRO A 56 -8.98 -0.70 -17.00
N GLY A 57 -9.81 -1.27 -16.12
CA GLY A 57 -10.84 -2.25 -16.45
C GLY A 57 -10.34 -3.70 -16.58
N ARG A 58 -9.03 -3.94 -16.43
CA ARG A 58 -8.48 -5.30 -16.28
C ARG A 58 -8.23 -5.61 -14.82
N HIS A 59 -9.05 -6.50 -14.27
CA HIS A 59 -8.87 -7.07 -12.95
C HIS A 59 -8.54 -8.57 -13.07
N ASP A 60 -7.55 -9.02 -12.31
CA ASP A 60 -7.29 -10.45 -12.10
C ASP A 60 -7.98 -10.89 -10.80
N SER A 61 -9.23 -11.33 -10.95
CA SER A 61 -10.08 -11.81 -9.87
C SER A 61 -9.60 -13.12 -9.25
N SER A 62 -8.69 -13.85 -9.92
CA SER A 62 -8.09 -15.06 -9.36
C SER A 62 -7.15 -14.75 -8.18
N LYS A 63 -6.73 -13.49 -8.03
CA LYS A 63 -5.78 -13.04 -7.01
C LYS A 63 -6.46 -12.39 -5.80
N ARG A 64 -7.70 -12.74 -5.46
CA ARG A 64 -8.43 -12.19 -4.29
C ARG A 64 -7.98 -12.77 -2.95
N ASP A 65 -7.25 -13.88 -2.96
CA ASP A 65 -6.72 -14.49 -1.74
C ASP A 65 -5.46 -13.73 -1.25
N PRO A 66 -5.43 -13.27 0.01
CA PRO A 66 -4.30 -12.49 0.54
C PRO A 66 -2.98 -13.26 0.58
N LEU A 67 -2.98 -14.57 0.86
CA LEU A 67 -1.75 -15.36 0.91
C LEU A 67 -1.13 -15.54 -0.49
N SER A 68 -1.99 -15.77 -1.48
CA SER A 68 -1.64 -15.88 -2.90
C SER A 68 -1.11 -14.55 -3.42
N LEU A 69 -1.73 -13.43 -3.04
CA LEU A 69 -1.24 -12.09 -3.34
C LEU A 69 0.16 -11.85 -2.76
N LEU A 70 0.35 -12.09 -1.45
CA LEU A 70 1.66 -11.86 -0.81
C LEU A 70 2.76 -12.72 -1.44
N SER A 71 2.43 -13.95 -1.85
CA SER A 71 3.36 -14.81 -2.59
C SER A 71 3.74 -14.22 -3.95
N LEU A 72 2.75 -13.70 -4.70
CA LEU A 72 2.99 -12.99 -5.96
C LEU A 72 3.89 -11.77 -5.77
N ILE A 73 3.67 -10.98 -4.71
CA ILE A 73 4.48 -9.80 -4.42
C ILE A 73 5.95 -10.20 -4.19
N ILE A 74 6.21 -11.31 -3.50
CA ILE A 74 7.57 -11.82 -3.28
C ILE A 74 8.22 -12.22 -4.62
N GLU A 75 7.50 -12.98 -5.45
CA GLU A 75 7.99 -13.52 -6.72
C GLU A 75 8.22 -12.46 -7.81
N ASP A 76 7.49 -11.35 -7.76
CA ASP A 76 7.63 -10.24 -8.70
C ASP A 76 9.05 -9.63 -8.64
N LYS A 77 9.68 -9.48 -9.80
CA LYS A 77 11.05 -8.98 -9.91
C LYS A 77 11.13 -7.50 -10.24
N GLU A 78 10.01 -6.89 -10.65
CA GLU A 78 10.00 -5.50 -11.07
C GLU A 78 9.89 -4.53 -9.87
N ALA A 79 10.41 -3.31 -10.02
CA ALA A 79 10.20 -2.26 -9.03
C ALA A 79 8.72 -1.85 -9.03
N CYS A 80 8.07 -1.97 -7.87
CA CYS A 80 6.62 -1.80 -7.79
C CYS A 80 6.14 -1.28 -6.44
N ILE A 81 5.17 -0.36 -6.47
CA ILE A 81 4.37 0.03 -5.30
C ILE A 81 3.08 -0.78 -5.34
N TRP A 82 2.80 -1.51 -4.27
CA TRP A 82 1.61 -2.35 -4.12
C TRP A 82 0.66 -1.71 -3.13
N VAL A 83 -0.51 -1.25 -3.56
CA VAL A 83 -1.52 -0.67 -2.66
C VAL A 83 -2.58 -1.72 -2.33
N LEU A 84 -2.60 -2.14 -1.07
CA LEU A 84 -3.56 -3.11 -0.55
C LEU A 84 -4.67 -2.36 0.18
N ARG A 85 -5.84 -2.27 -0.46
CA ARG A 85 -7.00 -1.57 0.08
C ARG A 85 -7.73 -2.44 1.09
N ASP A 86 -8.03 -1.86 2.24
CA ASP A 86 -8.77 -2.49 3.34
C ASP A 86 -8.21 -3.86 3.74
N PHE A 87 -6.87 -3.98 3.83
CA PHE A 87 -6.22 -5.25 4.16
C PHE A 87 -6.36 -5.65 5.64
N HIS A 88 -6.72 -4.71 6.51
CA HIS A 88 -6.78 -4.88 7.97
C HIS A 88 -7.64 -6.06 8.48
N PRO A 89 -8.76 -6.48 7.84
CA PRO A 89 -9.53 -7.63 8.32
C PRO A 89 -8.76 -8.95 8.22
N PHE A 90 -7.81 -9.06 7.27
CA PHE A 90 -6.99 -10.26 7.09
C PHE A 90 -5.89 -10.38 8.15
N LEU A 91 -5.56 -9.29 8.84
CA LEU A 91 -4.60 -9.28 9.97
C LEU A 91 -5.20 -9.87 11.27
N LYS A 92 -6.27 -10.65 11.17
CA LYS A 92 -6.77 -11.54 12.23
C LYS A 92 -6.28 -12.98 12.07
N ASP A 93 -5.79 -13.34 10.89
CA ASP A 93 -5.27 -14.66 10.58
C ASP A 93 -3.75 -14.69 10.81
N HIS A 94 -3.29 -15.55 11.71
CA HIS A 94 -1.88 -15.71 12.05
C HIS A 94 -1.01 -16.09 10.83
N ASN A 95 -1.57 -16.82 9.86
CA ASN A 95 -0.85 -17.18 8.63
C ASN A 95 -0.63 -15.95 7.76
N VAL A 96 -1.64 -15.08 7.63
CA VAL A 96 -1.51 -13.83 6.86
C VAL A 96 -0.53 -12.89 7.55
N ILE A 97 -0.59 -12.75 8.88
CA ILE A 97 0.36 -11.96 9.66
C ILE A 97 1.78 -12.46 9.42
N ARG A 98 2.01 -13.77 9.59
CA ARG A 98 3.33 -14.39 9.39
C ARG A 98 3.83 -14.18 7.97
N ARG A 99 2.96 -14.37 6.97
CA ARG A 99 3.30 -14.21 5.56
C ARG A 99 3.62 -12.75 5.21
N LEU A 100 2.89 -11.79 5.76
CA LEU A 100 3.14 -10.37 5.54
C LEU A 100 4.50 -9.96 6.14
N ARG A 101 4.86 -10.49 7.31
CA ARG A 101 6.20 -10.29 7.90
C ARG A 101 7.32 -10.87 7.04
N GLU A 102 7.13 -12.08 6.51
CA GLU A 102 8.09 -12.69 5.56
C GLU A 102 8.20 -11.87 4.26
N THR A 103 7.08 -11.33 3.80
CA THR A 103 7.03 -10.45 2.65
C THR A 103 7.81 -9.17 2.92
N ALA A 104 7.59 -8.51 4.06
CA ALA A 104 8.32 -7.31 4.46
C ALA A 104 9.83 -7.54 4.50
N ALA A 105 10.29 -8.63 5.13
CA ALA A 105 11.70 -9.02 5.18
C ALA A 105 12.27 -9.28 3.77
N SER A 106 11.52 -9.97 2.89
CA SER A 106 11.95 -10.18 1.51
C SER A 106 12.04 -8.89 0.70
N LEU A 107 11.32 -7.84 1.11
CA LEU A 107 11.22 -6.59 0.37
C LEU A 107 12.36 -5.60 0.70
N GLU A 108 13.05 -5.75 1.84
CA GLU A 108 14.15 -4.86 2.29
C GLU A 108 15.29 -4.73 1.27
N SER A 109 15.58 -5.81 0.54
CA SER A 109 16.60 -5.84 -0.52
C SER A 109 16.04 -5.61 -1.93
N SER A 110 14.72 -5.40 -2.04
CA SER A 110 14.03 -5.19 -3.30
C SER A 110 13.70 -3.71 -3.54
N ASN A 111 13.26 -3.36 -4.75
CA ASN A 111 12.71 -2.02 -5.04
C ASN A 111 11.18 -1.98 -4.91
N LYS A 112 10.58 -2.93 -4.19
CA LYS A 112 9.13 -3.02 -3.99
C LYS A 112 8.73 -2.45 -2.63
N THR A 113 7.56 -1.83 -2.56
CA THR A 113 6.96 -1.32 -1.32
C THR A 113 5.49 -1.70 -1.28
N ILE A 114 5.01 -2.15 -0.13
CA ILE A 114 3.59 -2.37 0.14
C ILE A 114 3.05 -1.17 0.92
N ILE A 115 1.92 -0.63 0.46
CA ILE A 115 1.14 0.39 1.14
C ILE A 115 -0.19 -0.26 1.52
N LEU A 116 -0.43 -0.45 2.81
CA LEU A 116 -1.74 -0.77 3.35
C LEU A 116 -2.54 0.54 3.38
N LEU A 117 -3.65 0.59 2.65
CA LEU A 117 -4.51 1.76 2.56
C LEU A 117 -5.88 1.44 3.14
N GLY A 118 -6.36 2.26 4.06
CA GLY A 118 -7.73 2.16 4.57
C GLY A 118 -8.02 3.10 5.73
N PRO A 119 -9.28 3.20 6.16
CA PRO A 119 -9.70 4.13 7.21
C PRO A 119 -9.40 3.64 8.63
N VAL A 120 -9.01 2.38 8.79
CA VAL A 120 -8.84 1.72 10.10
C VAL A 120 -7.39 1.31 10.29
N LEU A 121 -6.79 1.73 11.40
CA LEU A 121 -5.47 1.29 11.85
C LEU A 121 -5.61 0.19 12.90
N LYS A 122 -5.21 -1.04 12.55
CA LYS A 122 -5.17 -2.19 13.47
C LYS A 122 -3.92 -3.02 13.21
N ILE A 123 -2.84 -2.66 13.89
CA ILE A 123 -1.56 -3.37 13.77
C ILE A 123 -1.53 -4.49 14.81
N PRO A 124 -1.38 -5.76 14.40
CA PRO A 124 -1.11 -6.84 15.34
C PRO A 124 0.32 -6.70 15.90
N PRO A 125 0.57 -7.13 17.16
CA PRO A 125 1.84 -6.90 17.84
C PRO A 125 3.06 -7.47 17.07
N GLU A 126 2.85 -8.52 16.28
CA GLU A 126 3.90 -9.14 15.47
C GLU A 126 4.37 -8.28 14.28
N LEU A 127 3.67 -7.18 13.95
CA LEU A 127 3.98 -6.29 12.83
C LEU A 127 4.31 -4.85 13.26
N GLU A 128 4.34 -4.56 14.57
CA GLU A 128 4.58 -3.21 15.08
C GLU A 128 5.93 -2.63 14.68
N LYS A 129 6.95 -3.48 14.45
CA LYS A 129 8.29 -3.02 14.05
C LYS A 129 8.47 -2.94 12.54
N GLU A 130 7.66 -3.68 11.80
CA GLU A 130 7.72 -3.83 10.35
C GLU A 130 6.89 -2.76 9.64
N ILE A 131 5.82 -2.27 10.27
CA ILE A 131 4.90 -1.29 9.71
C ILE A 131 5.34 0.13 10.10
N THR A 132 5.49 0.98 9.11
CA THR A 132 5.59 2.43 9.31
C THR A 132 4.26 3.10 8.99
N VAL A 133 3.66 3.74 9.98
CA VAL A 133 2.41 4.48 9.81
C VAL A 133 2.71 5.84 9.20
N VAL A 134 1.92 6.22 8.20
CA VAL A 134 1.98 7.52 7.54
C VAL A 134 0.62 8.19 7.72
N ASP A 135 0.59 9.22 8.55
CA ASP A 135 -0.61 10.02 8.76
C ASP A 135 -0.99 10.78 7.49
N PHE A 136 -2.27 10.65 7.13
CA PHE A 136 -2.89 11.43 6.08
C PHE A 136 -3.65 12.58 6.72
N ASP A 137 -2.92 13.63 7.10
CA ASP A 137 -3.56 14.83 7.63
C ASP A 137 -4.64 15.36 6.67
N LEU A 138 -5.76 15.78 7.27
CA LEU A 138 -6.73 16.64 6.58
C LEU A 138 -5.98 17.89 6.09
N PRO A 139 -6.31 18.42 4.90
CA PRO A 139 -5.71 19.68 4.45
C PRO A 139 -5.88 20.70 5.56
N ASN A 140 -4.75 21.20 6.08
CA ASN A 140 -4.72 22.19 7.15
C ASN A 140 -5.62 23.36 6.72
N ALA A 141 -6.45 23.91 7.62
CA ALA A 141 -7.51 24.88 7.27
C ALA A 141 -7.06 26.04 6.35
N ALA A 142 -5.77 26.38 6.34
CA ALA A 142 -5.13 27.32 5.42
C ALA A 142 -5.18 26.94 3.92
N GLN A 143 -5.48 25.69 3.56
CA GLN A 143 -5.65 25.24 2.16
C GLN A 143 -7.10 25.34 1.67
N LEU A 144 -8.08 25.55 2.57
CA LEU A 144 -9.49 25.73 2.19
C LEU A 144 -9.78 27.15 1.66
N GLU A 145 -8.95 28.14 1.98
CA GLU A 145 -9.17 29.55 1.59
C GLU A 145 -8.84 29.86 0.12
N GLN A 146 -8.40 28.88 -0.68
CA GLN A 146 -8.17 29.06 -2.13
C GLN A 146 -9.27 28.46 -3.03
N LYS A 147 -10.39 28.00 -2.46
CA LYS A 147 -11.52 27.45 -3.25
C LYS A 147 -12.89 28.03 -2.89
N LEU A 148 -12.95 29.31 -2.51
CA LEU A 148 -14.18 30.10 -2.48
C LEU A 148 -14.07 31.27 -3.44
#